data_AF-A0A6H1ZC81-F1
#
_entry.id   AF-A0A6H1ZC81-F1
#
_cell.length_a   1.000
_cell.length_b   1.000
_cell.length_c   1.000
_cell.angle_alpha   90.00
_cell.angle_beta   90.00
_cell.angle_gamma   90.00
#
_symmetry.space_group_name_H-M   'P 1'
#
loop_
_entity.id
_entity.type
_entity.pdbx_description
1 polymer ?
#
loop_
_entity_poly.entity_id
_entity_poly.type
_entity_poly.pdbx_seq_one_letter_code
_entity_poly.pdbx_strand_id
1 'polypeptide(L)'
;MKVQEHLKLLGVRVEDKVTGHRGVVESIAFDLYGCIQAVVIPPVDKDGKKQIGDWFDIGRLKVIGKKPVMECPNFNAINSPIANGKKGPAEKPI
;
A
#
# COMPACT_ATOMS: atom_id res chain seq x y z
N MET A 1 -16.94 0.57 -7.22
CA MET A 1 -16.99 0.74 -5.75
C MET A 1 -15.81 1.58 -5.30
N LYS A 2 -16.01 2.57 -4.43
CA LYS A 2 -14.94 3.50 -3.99
C LYS A 2 -13.76 2.81 -3.28
N VAL A 3 -14.03 1.75 -2.53
CA VAL A 3 -13.00 0.90 -1.90
C VAL A 3 -11.96 0.39 -2.92
N GLN A 4 -12.43 -0.10 -4.08
CA GLN A 4 -11.54 -0.63 -5.12
C GLN A 4 -10.69 0.46 -5.79
N GLU A 5 -11.17 1.71 -5.82
CA GLU A 5 -10.37 2.84 -6.32
C GLU A 5 -9.19 3.12 -5.39
N HIS A 6 -9.40 3.04 -4.08
CA HIS A 6 -8.31 3.19 -3.10
C HIS A 6 -7.31 2.03 -3.20
N LEU A 7 -7.78 0.78 -3.27
CA LEU A 7 -6.90 -0.40 -3.41
C LEU A 7 -5.95 -0.32 -4.63
N LYS A 8 -6.35 0.36 -5.71
CA LYS A 8 -5.48 0.58 -6.89
C LYS A 8 -4.24 1.44 -6.60
N LEU A 9 -4.17 2.12 -5.45
CA LEU A 9 -2.99 2.86 -5.03
C LEU A 9 -1.88 1.94 -4.53
N LEU A 10 -2.16 0.70 -4.15
CA LEU A 10 -1.14 -0.26 -3.72
C LEU A 10 -0.03 -0.41 -4.77
N GLY A 11 1.22 -0.26 -4.35
CA GLY A 11 2.39 -0.30 -5.21
C GLY A 11 2.64 0.98 -6.02
N VAL A 12 1.75 1.98 -5.98
CA VAL A 12 1.91 3.24 -6.73
C VAL A 12 2.85 4.19 -5.99
N ARG A 13 3.69 4.90 -6.75
CA ARG A 13 4.53 5.99 -6.21
C ARG A 13 3.70 7.24 -5.95
N VAL A 14 3.80 7.76 -4.74
CA VAL A 14 3.05 8.93 -4.27
C VAL A 14 3.96 9.95 -3.57
N GLU A 15 3.46 11.16 -3.46
CA GLU A 15 4.02 12.26 -2.68
C GLU A 15 2.95 12.81 -1.73
N ASP A 16 3.28 12.95 -0.45
CA ASP A 16 2.44 13.69 0.49
C ASP A 16 2.49 15.18 0.15
N LYS A 17 1.33 15.78 -0.12
CA LYS A 17 1.21 17.20 -0.53
C LYS A 17 1.66 18.19 0.53
N VAL A 18 1.68 17.80 1.80
CA VAL A 18 1.98 18.69 2.93
C VAL A 18 3.48 18.70 3.25
N THR A 19 4.09 17.52 3.35
CA THR A 19 5.49 17.36 3.78
C THR A 19 6.46 17.16 2.62
N GLY A 20 5.96 16.81 1.42
CA GLY A 20 6.79 16.40 0.29
C GLY A 20 7.39 15.00 0.44
N HIS A 21 6.99 14.22 1.45
CA HIS A 21 7.45 12.85 1.64
C HIS A 21 7.06 11.98 0.45
N ARG A 22 8.01 11.22 -0.11
CA ARG A 22 7.82 10.40 -1.32
C ARG A 22 8.13 8.95 -1.07
N GLY A 23 7.32 8.06 -1.65
CA GLY A 23 7.54 6.62 -1.53
C GLY A 23 6.52 5.82 -2.32
N VAL A 24 6.42 4.54 -1.99
CA VAL A 24 5.47 3.58 -2.55
C VAL A 24 4.39 3.30 -1.52
N VAL A 25 3.12 3.30 -1.93
CA VAL A 25 2.02 2.88 -1.06
C VAL A 25 2.10 1.38 -0.84
N GLU A 26 2.31 0.97 0.40
CA GLU A 26 2.42 -0.45 0.79
C GLU A 26 1.09 -0.99 1.33
N SER A 27 0.46 -0.22 2.21
CA SER A 27 -0.74 -0.64 2.95
C SER A 27 -1.82 0.42 2.82
N ILE A 28 -3.09 0.00 2.87
CA ILE A 28 -4.25 0.88 2.95
C ILE A 28 -5.15 0.39 4.08
N ALA A 29 -5.49 1.29 4.99
CA ALA A 29 -6.40 1.02 6.10
C ALA A 29 -7.73 1.75 5.89
N PHE A 30 -8.80 1.09 6.29
CA PHE A 30 -10.14 1.63 6.40
C PHE A 30 -10.57 1.46 7.85
N ASP A 31 -10.52 2.53 8.62
CA ASP A 31 -10.75 2.46 10.06
C ASP A 31 -12.24 2.59 10.38
N LEU A 32 -12.63 2.09 11.56
CA LEU A 32 -14.00 2.12 12.06
C LEU A 32 -14.62 3.54 12.04
N TYR A 33 -13.82 4.57 12.28
CA TYR A 33 -14.25 5.97 12.29
C TYR A 33 -14.27 6.63 10.91
N GLY A 34 -14.03 5.87 9.83
CA GLY A 34 -14.12 6.34 8.45
C GLY A 34 -12.82 6.93 7.89
N CYS A 35 -11.70 6.84 8.62
CA CYS A 35 -10.39 7.24 8.10
C CYS A 35 -9.97 6.27 6.99
N ILE A 36 -9.48 6.81 5.87
CA ILE A 36 -8.82 6.03 4.83
C ILE A 36 -7.39 6.54 4.74
N GLN A 37 -6.46 5.71 5.17
CA GLN A 37 -5.04 6.06 5.27
C GLN A 37 -4.19 5.05 4.51
N ALA A 38 -3.02 5.49 4.08
CA ALA A 38 -2.04 4.66 3.41
C ALA A 38 -0.68 4.79 4.07
N VAL A 39 0.03 3.66 4.16
CA VAL A 39 1.46 3.65 4.53
C VAL A 39 2.27 3.93 3.28
N VAL A 40 3.13 4.95 3.35
CA VAL A 40 4.08 5.28 2.29
C VAL A 40 5.48 4.87 2.73
N ILE A 41 6.06 3.91 2.02
CA ILE A 41 7.42 3.42 2.27
C ILE A 41 8.39 4.17 1.36
N PRO A 42 9.32 4.97 1.90
CA PRO A 42 10.36 5.60 1.10
C PRO A 42 11.39 4.56 0.61
N PRO A 43 12.21 4.89 -0.40
CA PRO A 43 13.31 4.01 -0.81
C PRO A 43 14.28 3.77 0.36
N VAL A 44 15.05 2.68 0.27
CA VAL A 44 16.20 2.48 1.17
C VAL A 44 17.14 3.69 1.10
N ASP A 45 17.80 4.00 2.21
CA ASP A 45 18.78 5.07 2.21
C ASP A 45 20.05 4.68 1.44
N LYS A 46 20.97 5.65 1.33
CA LYS A 46 22.28 5.49 0.69
C LYS A 46 23.14 4.36 1.29
N ASP A 47 22.87 3.98 2.53
CA ASP A 47 23.59 2.93 3.25
C ASP A 47 22.85 1.57 3.14
N GLY A 48 21.78 1.51 2.34
CA GLY A 48 20.97 0.32 2.11
C GLY A 48 20.02 -0.01 3.26
N LYS A 49 19.84 0.89 4.25
CA LYS A 49 18.95 0.63 5.38
C LYS A 49 17.51 0.87 4.97
N LYS A 50 16.65 -0.07 5.39
CA LYS A 50 15.20 0.07 5.26
C LYS A 50 14.72 1.18 6.17
N GLN A 51 13.87 2.03 5.62
CA GLN A 51 13.20 3.10 6.33
C GLN A 51 11.82 2.62 6.78
N ILE A 52 11.33 3.18 7.89
CA ILE A 52 9.97 2.91 8.36
C ILE A 52 9.01 3.73 7.49
N GLY A 53 7.86 3.15 7.15
CA GLY A 53 6.80 3.87 6.44
C GLY A 53 5.93 4.66 7.39
N ASP A 54 5.47 5.81 6.91
CA ASP A 54 4.57 6.69 7.66
C ASP A 54 3.14 6.61 7.11
N TRP A 55 2.16 6.83 8.00
CA TRP A 55 0.74 6.88 7.66
C TRP A 55 0.32 8.27 7.17
N PHE A 56 -0.37 8.30 6.04
CA PHE A 56 -0.94 9.52 5.47
C PHE A 56 -2.39 9.29 5.05
N ASP A 57 -3.25 10.27 5.28
CA ASP A 57 -4.61 10.24 4.74
C ASP A 57 -4.57 10.20 3.20
N ILE A 58 -5.42 9.39 2.57
CA ILE A 58 -5.47 9.26 1.10
C ILE A 58 -5.65 10.63 0.43
N GLY A 59 -6.44 11.52 1.05
CA GLY A 59 -6.66 12.88 0.56
C GLY A 59 -5.40 13.74 0.49
N ARG A 60 -4.33 13.40 1.22
CA ARG A 60 -3.05 14.11 1.19
C ARG A 60 -2.10 13.60 0.11
N LEU A 61 -2.33 12.41 -0.44
CA LEU A 61 -1.43 11.80 -1.40
C LEU A 61 -1.67 12.32 -2.82
N LYS A 62 -0.57 12.65 -3.50
CA LYS A 62 -0.52 12.95 -4.93
C LYS A 62 0.16 11.79 -5.64
N VAL A 63 -0.50 11.20 -6.63
CA VAL A 63 0.10 10.17 -7.48
C VAL A 63 1.18 10.79 -8.36
N ILE A 64 2.39 10.23 -8.31
CA ILE A 64 3.54 10.68 -9.11
C ILE A 64 4.10 9.57 -10.01
N GLY A 65 3.65 8.32 -9.85
CA GLY A 65 3.99 7.19 -10.71
C GLY A 65 2.86 6.77 -11.65
N LYS A 66 3.19 6.44 -12.90
CA LYS A 66 2.22 5.97 -13.91
C LYS A 66 1.79 4.50 -13.74
N LYS A 67 2.65 3.68 -13.14
CA LYS A 67 2.46 2.24 -12.94
C LYS A 67 2.88 1.86 -11.52
N PRO A 68 2.22 0.87 -10.91
CA PRO A 68 2.68 0.34 -9.64
C PRO A 68 4.02 -0.40 -9.83
N VAL A 69 4.82 -0.47 -8.77
CA VAL A 69 6.15 -1.11 -8.79
C VAL A 69 6.07 -2.63 -8.89
N MET A 70 4.91 -3.21 -8.58
CA MET A 70 4.57 -4.62 -8.76
C MET A 70 3.08 -4.75 -9.03
N GLU A 71 2.65 -5.90 -9.54
CA GLU A 71 1.22 -6.15 -9.79
C GLU A 71 0.45 -6.18 -8.45
N CYS A 72 -0.63 -5.41 -8.37
CA CYS A 72 -1.51 -5.44 -7.21
C CYS A 72 -2.29 -6.76 -7.21
N PRO A 73 -2.24 -7.56 -6.13
CA PRO A 73 -3.02 -8.78 -6.05
C PRO A 73 -4.53 -8.52 -6.23
N ASN A 74 -5.22 -9.48 -6.85
CA ASN A 74 -6.67 -9.43 -6.93
C ASN A 74 -7.30 -9.95 -5.62
N PHE A 75 -7.71 -9.01 -4.76
CA PHE A 75 -8.34 -9.31 -3.47
C PHE A 75 -9.82 -9.69 -3.56
N ASN A 76 -10.44 -9.67 -4.75
CA ASN A 76 -11.85 -10.04 -4.93
C ASN A 76 -12.01 -11.39 -5.67
N ALA A 77 -10.92 -12.05 -6.05
CA ALA A 77 -11.00 -13.29 -6.82
C ALA A 77 -11.52 -14.44 -5.94
N ILE A 78 -12.73 -14.94 -6.25
CA ILE A 78 -13.48 -15.96 -5.48
C ILE A 78 -12.61 -17.19 -5.14
N ASN A 79 -11.88 -17.71 -6.13
CA ASN A 79 -11.05 -18.90 -5.98
C ASN A 79 -9.55 -18.58 -5.73
N SER A 80 -9.23 -17.39 -5.22
CA SER A 80 -7.84 -16.99 -4.95
C SER A 80 -7.44 -17.31 -3.51
N PRO A 81 -6.30 -18.01 -3.27
CA PRO A 81 -5.74 -18.14 -1.92
C PRO A 81 -5.50 -16.79 -1.24
N ILE A 82 -5.22 -15.73 -2.01
CA ILE A 82 -4.98 -14.38 -1.50
C ILE A 82 -6.27 -13.77 -0.94
N ALA A 83 -7.34 -13.76 -1.74
CA ALA A 83 -8.63 -13.21 -1.33
C ALA A 83 -9.24 -13.98 -0.16
N ASN A 84 -8.97 -15.28 -0.08
CA ASN A 84 -9.42 -16.16 1.00
C ASN A 84 -8.52 -16.12 2.25
N GLY A 85 -7.52 -15.22 2.32
CA GLY A 85 -6.63 -15.09 3.48
C GLY A 85 -5.68 -16.27 3.70
N LYS A 86 -5.49 -17.12 2.70
CA LYS A 86 -4.61 -18.31 2.73
C LYS A 86 -3.24 -18.04 2.11
N LYS A 87 -2.86 -16.78 1.89
CA LYS A 87 -1.54 -16.41 1.35
C LYS A 87 -0.53 -16.32 2.49
N GLY A 88 0.55 -17.09 2.37
CA GLY A 88 1.64 -17.14 3.35
C GLY A 88 1.51 -18.36 4.28
N PRO A 89 2.60 -18.70 4.98
CA PRO A 89 2.59 -19.83 5.90
C PRO A 89 1.71 -19.53 7.13
N ALA A 90 0.60 -20.27 7.28
CA ALA A 90 -0.08 -20.38 8.57
C ALA A 90 0.74 -21.25 9.54
N GLU A 91 1.45 -22.23 8.99
CA GLU A 91 2.38 -23.11 9.69
C GLU A 91 3.79 -22.85 9.17
N LYS A 92 4.78 -22.92 10.08
CA LYS A 92 6.18 -22.68 9.74
C LYS A 92 6.62 -23.67 8.63
N PRO A 93 7.21 -23.19 7.51
CA PRO A 93 7.78 -24.07 6.51
C PRO A 93 8.85 -24.98 7.15
N ILE A 94 8.80 -26.28 6.84
CA ILE A 94 9.77 -27.29 7.30
C ILE A 94 11.13 -27.03 6.64
#